data_AF-A0A1Y4WD08-F1
#
_entry.id   AF-A0A1Y4WD08-F1
#
_cell.length_a   1.000
_cell.length_b   1.000
_cell.length_c   1.000
_cell.angle_alpha   90.00
_cell.angle_beta   90.00
_cell.angle_gamma   90.00
#
_symmetry.space_group_name_H-M   'P 1'
#
loop_
_entity.id
_entity.type
_entity.pdbx_description
1 polymer ?
#
loop_
_entity_poly.entity_id
_entity_poly.type
_entity_poly.pdbx_seq_one_letter_code
_entity_poly.pdbx_strand_id
1 'polypeptide(L)'
;MMILDSIDDIDFIEPLRLNMTDVFYHEDDGLIMLERESQSIMISMTDIDKFKRLWSQCHLDQYQLYNVKQKEVVDLLINEYHKKDYFACYQAVYMATQPIEFTIPDHVSIRVLTQDYLDDVYHIYHHMSDRDYIKDRIEKKALWGLFHDGQLAGFIGMHREGSMGILEIKKEYQRRGYGSLLESYLMNELLKQKKVPYCQVVVGNEASLALQRKLNMTLSTTYSYWVFDE
;
A
#
# COMPACT_ATOMS: atom_id res chain seq x y z
N MET A 1 -0.56 -2.04 -26.52
CA MET A 1 -0.27 -2.57 -25.18
C MET A 1 -1.24 -1.89 -24.23
N MET A 2 -1.81 -2.59 -23.23
CA MET A 2 -2.80 -2.01 -22.30
C MET A 2 -2.30 -0.65 -21.76
N ILE A 3 -3.17 0.35 -21.79
CA ILE A 3 -2.87 1.69 -21.24
C ILE A 3 -3.33 1.69 -19.79
N LEU A 4 -2.36 1.81 -18.87
CA LEU A 4 -2.63 1.97 -17.45
C LEU A 4 -2.86 3.45 -17.11
N ASP A 5 -3.84 3.72 -16.27
CA ASP A 5 -4.11 5.06 -15.77
C ASP A 5 -3.19 5.39 -14.60
N SER A 6 -2.60 6.59 -14.63
CA SER A 6 -1.57 7.02 -13.66
C SER A 6 -2.04 7.08 -12.20
N ILE A 7 -3.35 7.11 -11.95
CA ILE A 7 -3.95 7.15 -10.62
C ILE A 7 -4.58 5.79 -10.29
N ASP A 8 -5.45 5.28 -11.15
CA ASP A 8 -6.20 4.07 -10.89
C ASP A 8 -5.30 2.82 -10.82
N ASP A 9 -4.18 2.84 -11.56
CA ASP A 9 -3.23 1.72 -11.68
C ASP A 9 -1.85 2.02 -11.07
N ILE A 10 -1.73 3.03 -10.20
CA ILE A 10 -0.44 3.44 -9.61
C ILE A 10 0.31 2.30 -8.90
N ASP A 11 -0.43 1.43 -8.21
CA ASP A 11 0.05 0.25 -7.51
C ASP A 11 0.56 -0.85 -8.45
N PHE A 12 0.28 -0.75 -9.75
CA PHE A 12 0.87 -1.58 -10.79
C PHE A 12 2.04 -0.83 -11.46
N ILE A 13 1.85 0.46 -11.74
CA ILE A 13 2.79 1.30 -12.46
C ILE A 13 4.09 1.51 -11.66
N GLU A 14 3.99 1.85 -10.38
CA GLU A 14 5.18 2.22 -9.58
C GLU A 14 6.11 1.01 -9.35
N PRO A 15 5.62 -0.17 -8.94
CA PRO A 15 6.47 -1.36 -8.85
C PRO A 15 7.09 -1.75 -10.19
N LEU A 16 6.32 -1.65 -11.29
CA LEU A 16 6.84 -1.92 -12.64
C LEU A 16 7.95 -0.92 -13.03
N ARG A 17 7.74 0.38 -12.78
CA ARG A 17 8.71 1.45 -13.06
C ARG A 17 10.00 1.28 -12.26
N LEU A 18 9.88 0.81 -11.02
CA LEU A 18 11.02 0.52 -10.15
C LEU A 18 11.69 -0.83 -10.46
N ASN A 19 11.23 -1.54 -11.50
CA ASN A 19 11.66 -2.89 -11.86
C ASN A 19 11.57 -3.85 -10.67
N MET A 20 10.46 -3.83 -9.92
CA MET A 20 10.20 -4.70 -8.77
C MET A 20 9.32 -5.90 -9.10
N THR A 21 8.89 -6.03 -10.36
CA THR A 21 7.93 -7.04 -10.80
C THR A 21 8.52 -8.03 -11.79
N ASP A 22 7.97 -9.24 -11.81
CA ASP A 22 8.16 -10.23 -12.87
C ASP A 22 6.87 -10.33 -13.68
N VAL A 23 6.92 -9.95 -14.96
CA VAL A 23 5.74 -9.93 -15.83
C VAL A 23 5.50 -11.32 -16.41
N PHE A 24 4.34 -11.89 -16.12
CA PHE A 24 3.91 -13.17 -16.70
C PHE A 24 3.15 -12.98 -18.01
N TYR A 25 2.42 -11.88 -18.12
CA TYR A 25 1.59 -11.60 -19.28
C TYR A 25 1.40 -10.09 -19.45
N HIS A 26 1.50 -9.60 -20.69
CA HIS A 26 1.22 -8.19 -21.02
C HIS A 26 0.88 -8.02 -22.50
N GLU A 27 -0.40 -7.80 -22.79
CA GLU A 27 -0.88 -7.41 -24.13
C GLU A 27 -1.95 -6.31 -24.01
N ASP A 28 -2.81 -6.16 -25.01
CA ASP A 28 -3.84 -5.12 -25.05
C ASP A 28 -5.02 -5.39 -24.12
N ASP A 29 -5.29 -6.66 -23.84
CA ASP A 29 -6.43 -7.16 -23.06
C ASP A 29 -6.11 -7.38 -21.57
N GLY A 30 -4.83 -7.24 -21.17
CA GLY A 30 -4.43 -7.36 -19.78
C GLY A 30 -2.94 -7.39 -19.47
N LEU A 31 -2.68 -7.41 -18.16
CA LEU A 31 -1.39 -7.46 -17.50
C LEU A 31 -1.50 -8.41 -16.29
N ILE A 32 -0.60 -9.37 -16.20
CA ILE A 32 -0.40 -10.22 -15.01
C ILE A 32 1.08 -10.17 -14.64
N MET A 33 1.37 -9.83 -13.39
CA MET A 33 2.74 -9.79 -12.88
C MET A 33 2.82 -10.15 -11.42
N LEU A 34 3.98 -10.64 -11.00
CA LEU A 34 4.34 -10.84 -9.60
C LEU A 34 5.07 -9.62 -9.08
N GLU A 35 4.64 -9.05 -7.96
CA GLU A 35 5.44 -8.10 -7.19
C GLU A 35 6.34 -8.88 -6.22
N ARG A 36 7.66 -8.76 -6.39
CA ARG A 36 8.63 -9.68 -5.78
C ARG A 36 8.78 -9.52 -4.28
N GLU A 37 8.55 -8.34 -3.71
CA GLU A 37 8.74 -8.11 -2.28
C GLU A 37 7.56 -8.61 -1.45
N SER A 38 6.35 -8.36 -1.90
CA SER A 38 5.09 -8.78 -1.27
C SER A 38 4.68 -10.19 -1.65
N GLN A 39 5.26 -10.74 -2.73
CA GLN A 39 4.82 -11.99 -3.36
C GLN A 39 3.34 -11.95 -3.77
N SER A 40 2.85 -10.76 -4.13
CA SER A 40 1.47 -10.57 -4.58
C SER A 40 1.37 -10.64 -6.10
N ILE A 41 0.33 -11.32 -6.59
CA ILE A 41 0.02 -11.35 -8.02
C ILE A 41 -0.89 -10.18 -8.35
N MET A 42 -0.42 -9.31 -9.24
CA MET A 42 -1.14 -8.15 -9.74
C MET A 42 -1.82 -8.49 -11.05
N ILE A 43 -3.15 -8.38 -11.10
CA ILE A 43 -4.01 -8.82 -12.21
C ILE A 43 -4.87 -7.66 -12.72
N SER A 44 -4.72 -7.35 -14.00
CA SER A 44 -5.68 -6.56 -14.77
C SER A 44 -6.01 -7.31 -16.04
N MET A 45 -7.21 -7.90 -16.13
CA MET A 45 -7.63 -8.74 -17.25
C MET A 45 -9.08 -8.45 -17.62
N THR A 46 -9.32 -8.24 -18.91
CA THR A 46 -10.68 -8.01 -19.45
C THR A 46 -11.27 -9.25 -20.14
N ASP A 47 -10.42 -10.14 -20.67
CA ASP A 47 -10.83 -11.45 -21.21
C ASP A 47 -10.75 -12.55 -20.14
N ILE A 48 -11.91 -12.94 -19.62
CA ILE A 48 -12.04 -13.94 -18.55
C ILE A 48 -11.64 -15.35 -19.02
N ASP A 49 -11.99 -15.75 -20.24
CA ASP A 49 -11.65 -17.08 -20.75
C ASP A 49 -10.13 -17.20 -20.95
N LYS A 50 -9.48 -16.13 -21.41
CA LYS A 50 -8.02 -16.06 -21.49
C LYS A 50 -7.38 -16.05 -20.10
N PHE A 51 -7.93 -15.29 -19.15
CA PHE A 51 -7.46 -15.32 -17.78
C PHE A 51 -7.52 -16.74 -17.19
N LYS A 52 -8.61 -17.50 -17.40
CA LYS A 52 -8.71 -18.90 -16.95
C LYS A 52 -7.58 -19.79 -17.51
N ARG A 53 -7.21 -19.60 -18.78
CA ARG A 53 -6.08 -20.33 -19.40
C ARG A 53 -4.74 -19.90 -18.78
N LEU A 54 -4.51 -18.60 -18.64
CA LEU A 54 -3.26 -18.04 -18.07
C LEU A 54 -3.09 -18.44 -16.60
N TRP A 55 -4.18 -18.51 -15.83
CA TRP A 55 -4.16 -18.96 -14.44
C TRP A 55 -3.45 -20.31 -14.28
N SER A 56 -3.83 -21.30 -15.08
CA SER A 56 -3.20 -22.62 -15.06
C SER A 56 -1.81 -22.63 -15.68
N GLN A 57 -1.59 -21.91 -16.79
CA GLN A 57 -0.31 -21.90 -17.50
C GLN A 57 0.81 -21.22 -16.71
N CYS A 58 0.48 -20.14 -16.00
CA CYS A 58 1.41 -19.39 -15.18
C CYS A 58 1.46 -19.89 -13.72
N HIS A 59 0.71 -20.95 -13.39
CA HIS A 59 0.63 -21.53 -12.05
C HIS A 59 0.31 -20.47 -10.98
N LEU A 60 -0.71 -19.65 -11.22
CA LEU A 60 -1.05 -18.52 -10.35
C LEU A 60 -1.67 -18.96 -9.01
N ASP A 61 -2.11 -20.22 -8.92
CA ASP A 61 -2.68 -20.84 -7.72
C ASP A 61 -1.65 -21.09 -6.61
N GLN A 62 -0.35 -21.07 -6.91
CA GLN A 62 0.71 -21.23 -5.91
C GLN A 62 0.86 -20.00 -4.99
N TYR A 63 0.29 -18.86 -5.38
CA TYR A 63 0.33 -17.62 -4.61
C TYR A 63 -0.89 -17.49 -3.70
N GLN A 64 -0.79 -16.64 -2.68
CA GLN A 64 -1.84 -16.49 -1.66
C GLN A 64 -2.44 -15.09 -1.60
N LEU A 65 -1.81 -14.12 -2.26
CA LEU A 65 -2.21 -12.72 -2.23
C LEU A 65 -2.30 -12.17 -3.65
N TYR A 66 -3.42 -11.54 -3.96
CA TYR A 66 -3.73 -11.03 -5.28
C TYR A 66 -4.24 -9.60 -5.18
N ASN A 67 -3.75 -8.72 -6.06
CA ASN A 67 -4.27 -7.37 -6.24
C ASN A 67 -4.90 -7.29 -7.63
N VAL A 68 -6.22 -7.06 -7.70
CA VAL A 68 -7.03 -7.26 -8.89
C VAL A 68 -7.77 -5.99 -9.26
N LYS A 69 -7.80 -5.63 -10.56
CA LYS A 69 -8.49 -4.42 -11.05
C LYS A 69 -9.96 -4.63 -11.39
N GLN A 70 -10.34 -5.81 -11.90
CA GLN A 70 -11.70 -6.10 -12.34
C GLN A 70 -12.46 -6.93 -11.32
N LYS A 71 -13.68 -6.51 -10.96
CA LYS A 71 -14.51 -7.19 -9.98
C LYS A 71 -14.93 -8.59 -10.45
N GLU A 72 -15.09 -8.77 -11.76
CA GLU A 72 -15.40 -10.05 -12.40
C GLU A 72 -14.29 -11.09 -12.18
N VAL A 73 -13.03 -10.64 -12.20
CA VAL A 73 -11.89 -11.52 -11.88
C VAL A 73 -11.90 -11.86 -10.40
N VAL A 74 -12.21 -10.91 -9.50
CA VAL A 74 -12.38 -11.19 -8.06
C VAL A 74 -13.48 -12.24 -7.84
N ASP A 75 -14.63 -12.10 -8.50
CA ASP A 75 -15.73 -13.06 -8.38
C ASP A 75 -15.33 -14.45 -8.85
N LEU A 76 -14.51 -14.54 -9.91
CA LEU A 76 -13.94 -15.81 -10.35
C LEU A 76 -13.00 -16.40 -9.29
N LEU A 77 -12.09 -15.59 -8.72
CA LEU A 77 -11.15 -16.04 -7.70
C LEU A 77 -11.87 -16.60 -6.46
N ILE A 78 -12.93 -15.94 -6.00
CA ILE A 78 -13.71 -16.37 -4.83
C ILE A 78 -14.55 -17.61 -5.16
N ASN A 79 -15.34 -17.58 -6.24
CA ASN A 79 -16.38 -18.58 -6.46
C ASN A 79 -15.86 -19.87 -7.12
N GLU A 80 -14.89 -19.76 -8.03
CA GLU A 80 -14.37 -20.92 -8.76
C GLU A 80 -12.98 -21.36 -8.27
N TYR A 81 -12.13 -20.41 -7.84
CA TYR A 81 -10.77 -20.73 -7.36
C TYR A 81 -10.65 -20.71 -5.83
N HIS A 82 -11.78 -20.57 -5.13
CA HIS A 82 -11.93 -20.79 -3.70
C HIS A 82 -11.01 -19.93 -2.81
N LYS A 83 -10.65 -18.73 -3.28
CA LYS A 83 -10.05 -17.69 -2.42
C LYS A 83 -11.06 -17.27 -1.35
N LYS A 84 -10.58 -16.92 -0.15
CA LYS A 84 -11.46 -16.86 1.03
C LYS A 84 -12.15 -15.52 1.21
N ASP A 85 -11.44 -14.43 1.02
CA ASP A 85 -12.01 -13.10 1.23
C ASP A 85 -11.33 -12.05 0.34
N TYR A 86 -11.94 -10.87 0.29
CA TYR A 86 -11.39 -9.71 -0.38
C TYR A 86 -11.86 -8.40 0.26
N PHE A 87 -11.09 -7.34 0.04
CA PHE A 87 -11.54 -5.98 0.31
C PHE A 87 -11.20 -5.06 -0.86
N ALA A 88 -12.01 -4.01 -1.02
CA ALA A 88 -11.81 -2.98 -2.04
C ALA A 88 -11.08 -1.77 -1.45
N CYS A 89 -10.22 -1.14 -2.24
CA CYS A 89 -9.50 0.07 -1.91
C CYS A 89 -9.58 1.11 -3.02
N TYR A 90 -9.64 2.38 -2.63
CA TYR A 90 -9.21 3.47 -3.49
C TYR A 90 -7.68 3.56 -3.50
N GLN A 91 -7.09 3.93 -4.62
CA GLN A 91 -5.74 4.48 -4.63
C GLN A 91 -5.83 5.97 -4.28
N ALA A 92 -4.83 6.47 -3.56
CA ALA A 92 -4.61 7.90 -3.41
C ALA A 92 -3.18 8.21 -3.84
N VAL A 93 -3.00 9.18 -4.74
CA VAL A 93 -1.70 9.48 -5.36
C VAL A 93 -1.33 10.94 -5.23
N TYR A 94 -0.10 11.21 -4.80
CA TYR A 94 0.47 12.55 -4.85
C TYR A 94 1.10 12.79 -6.22
N MET A 95 0.37 13.47 -7.10
CA MET A 95 0.77 13.70 -8.49
C MET A 95 1.83 14.80 -8.65
N ALA A 96 2.03 15.63 -7.62
CA ALA A 96 3.03 16.68 -7.65
C ALA A 96 4.44 16.12 -7.38
N THR A 97 5.45 16.88 -7.77
CA THR A 97 6.87 16.54 -7.50
C THR A 97 7.49 17.43 -6.44
N GLN A 98 6.75 18.44 -6.00
CA GLN A 98 7.17 19.43 -5.02
C GLN A 98 7.08 18.82 -3.62
N PRO A 99 8.05 19.09 -2.74
CA PRO A 99 7.93 18.70 -1.33
C PRO A 99 6.71 19.33 -0.68
N ILE A 100 6.11 18.60 0.24
CA ILE A 100 5.02 19.08 1.09
C ILE A 100 5.61 19.95 2.19
N GLU A 101 5.08 21.16 2.33
CA GLU A 101 5.45 22.08 3.40
C GLU A 101 4.79 21.67 4.72
N PHE A 102 5.61 21.53 5.76
CA PHE A 102 5.14 21.33 7.13
C PHE A 102 6.22 21.78 8.12
N THR A 103 5.80 22.02 9.36
CA THR A 103 6.69 22.34 10.48
C THR A 103 6.64 21.21 11.49
N ILE A 104 7.80 20.75 11.94
CA ILE A 104 7.92 19.84 13.08
C ILE A 104 8.03 20.71 14.34
N PRO A 105 7.08 20.62 15.30
CA PRO A 105 7.19 21.34 16.57
C PRO A 105 8.45 20.94 17.35
N ASP A 106 9.01 21.84 18.16
CA ASP A 106 10.27 21.58 18.89
C ASP A 106 10.22 20.36 19.84
N HIS A 107 9.04 20.06 20.38
CA HIS A 107 8.80 18.90 21.26
C HIS A 107 8.53 17.60 20.47
N VAL A 108 8.59 17.65 19.14
CA VAL A 108 8.35 16.51 18.25
C VAL A 108 9.61 16.19 17.47
N SER A 109 9.87 14.90 17.28
CA SER A 109 10.88 14.43 16.32
C SER A 109 10.36 13.24 15.52
N ILE A 110 10.85 13.06 14.30
CA ILE A 110 10.51 11.92 13.43
C ILE A 110 11.81 11.25 13.02
N ARG A 111 11.86 9.93 13.15
CA ARG A 111 13.03 9.12 12.80
C ARG A 111 12.65 7.70 12.43
N VAL A 112 13.52 7.05 11.66
CA VAL A 112 13.41 5.61 11.34
C VAL A 112 13.43 4.81 12.64
N LEU A 113 12.53 3.84 12.76
CA LEU A 113 12.47 2.94 13.91
C LEU A 113 13.55 1.87 13.83
N THR A 114 14.08 1.50 15.00
CA THR A 114 15.00 0.38 15.19
C THR A 114 14.26 -0.81 15.79
N GLN A 115 14.93 -1.95 15.87
CA GLN A 115 14.39 -3.18 16.50
C GLN A 115 13.96 -2.96 17.96
N ASP A 116 14.52 -1.97 18.64
CA ASP A 116 14.15 -1.62 20.02
C ASP A 116 12.68 -1.20 20.16
N TYR A 117 12.04 -0.80 19.06
CA TYR A 117 10.63 -0.37 19.03
C TYR A 117 9.67 -1.44 18.50
N LEU A 118 10.15 -2.66 18.19
CA LEU A 118 9.31 -3.71 17.62
C LEU A 118 8.11 -4.04 18.52
N ASP A 119 8.34 -4.20 19.82
CA ASP A 119 7.27 -4.54 20.77
C ASP A 119 6.27 -3.39 20.91
N ASP A 120 6.75 -2.14 20.97
CA ASP A 120 5.87 -0.97 21.01
C ASP A 120 4.96 -0.92 19.78
N VAL A 121 5.52 -1.05 18.57
CA VAL A 121 4.75 -1.03 17.32
C VAL A 121 3.76 -2.18 17.28
N TYR A 122 4.18 -3.40 17.64
CA TYR A 122 3.31 -4.56 17.66
C TYR A 122 2.12 -4.39 18.61
N HIS A 123 2.30 -3.74 19.76
CA HIS A 123 1.21 -3.49 20.71
C HIS A 123 0.26 -2.38 20.28
N ILE A 124 0.75 -1.40 19.51
CA ILE A 124 -0.06 -0.27 19.04
C ILE A 124 -0.81 -0.63 17.74
N TYR A 125 -0.23 -1.45 16.87
CA TYR A 125 -0.78 -1.72 15.54
C TYR A 125 -1.92 -2.74 15.59
N HIS A 126 -3.15 -2.26 15.69
CA HIS A 126 -4.34 -3.11 15.77
C HIS A 126 -4.76 -3.75 14.44
N HIS A 127 -4.21 -3.28 13.32
CA HIS A 127 -4.60 -3.70 11.98
C HIS A 127 -3.85 -4.93 11.45
N MET A 128 -2.75 -5.34 12.08
CA MET A 128 -2.00 -6.54 11.69
C MET A 128 -1.37 -7.21 12.91
N SER A 129 -1.69 -8.50 13.09
CA SER A 129 -1.17 -9.35 14.17
C SER A 129 0.14 -10.05 13.82
N ASP A 130 0.72 -9.77 12.65
CA ASP A 130 1.98 -10.36 12.19
C ASP A 130 3.19 -9.54 12.68
N ARG A 131 3.83 -10.05 13.74
CA ARG A 131 5.04 -9.46 14.32
C ARG A 131 6.25 -9.59 13.39
N ASP A 132 6.33 -10.66 12.60
CA ASP A 132 7.44 -10.88 11.68
C ASP A 132 7.36 -9.92 10.49
N TYR A 133 6.15 -9.59 10.04
CA TYR A 133 5.94 -8.51 9.09
C TYR A 133 6.49 -7.16 9.60
N ILE A 134 6.11 -6.76 10.82
CA ILE A 134 6.59 -5.50 11.41
C ILE A 134 8.11 -5.50 11.54
N LYS A 135 8.68 -6.61 12.01
CA LYS A 135 10.13 -6.79 12.12
C LYS A 135 10.82 -6.58 10.77
N ASP A 136 10.34 -7.23 9.71
CA ASP A 136 10.86 -7.07 8.34
C ASP A 136 10.79 -5.60 7.88
N ARG A 137 9.68 -4.89 8.14
CA ARG A 137 9.58 -3.46 7.80
C ARG A 137 10.60 -2.59 8.56
N ILE A 138 10.87 -2.89 9.82
CA ILE A 138 11.92 -2.20 10.60
C ILE A 138 13.32 -2.50 10.03
N GLU A 139 13.62 -3.78 9.73
CA GLU A 139 14.91 -4.18 9.16
C GLU A 139 15.17 -3.51 7.81
N LYS A 140 14.14 -3.36 6.98
CA LYS A 140 14.21 -2.64 5.70
C LYS A 140 14.15 -1.11 5.84
N LYS A 141 14.18 -0.57 7.07
CA LYS A 141 14.09 0.88 7.36
C LYS A 141 12.86 1.52 6.72
N ALA A 142 11.76 0.78 6.68
CA ALA A 142 10.50 1.16 6.04
C ALA A 142 9.44 1.62 7.05
N LEU A 143 9.86 1.98 8.27
CA LEU A 143 8.98 2.39 9.37
C LEU A 143 9.60 3.58 10.11
N TRP A 144 8.81 4.63 10.31
CA TRP A 144 9.20 5.88 10.98
C TRP A 144 8.31 6.13 12.18
N GLY A 145 8.91 6.50 13.30
CA GLY A 145 8.20 6.88 14.51
C GLY A 145 8.17 8.39 14.70
N LEU A 146 7.03 8.88 15.18
CA LEU A 146 6.89 10.22 15.72
C LEU A 146 7.02 10.16 17.24
N PHE A 147 7.93 10.96 17.78
CA PHE A 147 8.22 11.04 19.20
C PHE A 147 7.77 12.39 19.75
N HIS A 148 6.95 12.38 20.81
CA HIS A 148 6.53 13.56 21.57
C HIS A 148 7.27 13.56 22.90
N ASP A 149 8.11 14.56 23.15
CA ASP A 149 8.99 14.64 24.34
C ASP A 149 9.78 13.34 24.58
N GLY A 150 10.30 12.77 23.49
CA GLY A 150 11.07 11.51 23.50
C GLY A 150 10.25 10.22 23.61
N GLN A 151 8.93 10.30 23.78
CA GLN A 151 8.04 9.13 23.85
C GLN A 151 7.42 8.82 22.48
N LEU A 152 7.41 7.55 22.07
CA LEU A 152 6.78 7.14 20.81
C LEU A 152 5.28 7.41 20.86
N ALA A 153 4.80 8.34 20.05
CA ALA A 153 3.40 8.78 19.98
C ALA A 153 2.63 8.14 18.82
N GLY A 154 3.33 7.65 17.81
CA GLY A 154 2.75 6.98 16.65
C GLY A 154 3.82 6.65 15.62
N PHE A 155 3.44 5.98 14.53
CA PHE A 155 4.36 5.60 13.46
C PHE A 155 3.65 5.56 12.11
N ILE A 156 4.43 5.59 11.03
CA ILE A 156 4.01 5.39 9.65
C ILE A 156 5.03 4.49 8.94
N GLY A 157 4.60 3.72 7.93
CA GLY A 157 5.52 2.94 7.11
C GLY A 157 5.00 2.56 5.74
N MET A 158 5.86 1.85 5.02
CA MET A 158 5.62 1.34 3.67
C MET A 158 5.27 -0.15 3.71
N HIS A 159 4.26 -0.53 2.95
CA HIS A 159 3.97 -1.92 2.63
C HIS A 159 5.04 -2.53 1.72
N ARG A 160 5.03 -3.86 1.59
CA ARG A 160 6.00 -4.60 0.76
C ARG A 160 5.97 -4.18 -0.71
N GLU A 161 4.77 -3.97 -1.25
CA GLU A 161 4.63 -3.62 -2.67
C GLU A 161 5.01 -2.16 -2.99
N GLY A 162 5.08 -1.27 -1.99
CA GLY A 162 5.51 0.11 -2.19
C GLY A 162 4.51 1.21 -1.85
N SER A 163 3.31 0.89 -1.37
CA SER A 163 2.34 1.87 -0.87
C SER A 163 2.64 2.31 0.57
N MET A 164 2.24 3.52 0.93
CA MET A 164 2.18 3.98 2.32
C MET A 164 0.91 3.41 2.99
N GLY A 165 0.96 3.11 4.29
CA GLY A 165 -0.27 2.68 4.98
C GLY A 165 -0.13 2.10 6.38
N ILE A 166 1.09 1.81 6.85
CA ILE A 166 1.34 1.29 8.21
C ILE A 166 1.29 2.45 9.22
N LEU A 167 0.16 3.17 9.28
CA LEU A 167 -0.04 4.39 10.05
C LEU A 167 -0.89 4.13 11.29
N GLU A 168 -0.38 4.48 12.47
CA GLU A 168 -1.15 4.44 13.71
C GLU A 168 -0.67 5.52 14.68
N ILE A 169 -1.61 6.15 15.40
CA ILE A 169 -1.32 7.16 16.43
C ILE A 169 -1.92 6.68 17.74
N LYS A 170 -1.10 6.58 18.79
CA LYS A 170 -1.56 6.23 20.14
C LYS A 170 -2.68 7.17 20.57
N LYS A 171 -3.71 6.60 21.21
CA LYS A 171 -4.98 7.27 21.52
C LYS A 171 -4.81 8.62 22.23
N GLU A 172 -3.88 8.72 23.16
CA GLU A 172 -3.57 9.94 23.94
C GLU A 172 -2.89 11.06 23.12
N TYR A 173 -2.34 10.73 21.95
CA TYR A 173 -1.70 11.67 21.00
C TYR A 173 -2.54 11.95 19.75
N GLN A 174 -3.72 11.34 19.62
CA GLN A 174 -4.63 11.59 18.50
C GLN A 174 -5.18 13.03 18.50
N ARG A 175 -5.71 13.47 17.35
CA ARG A 175 -6.29 14.81 17.13
C ARG A 175 -5.31 15.98 17.31
N ARG A 176 -3.99 15.70 17.27
CA ARG A 176 -2.91 16.71 17.30
C ARG A 176 -2.29 16.98 15.91
N GLY A 177 -2.86 16.41 14.84
CA GLY A 177 -2.32 16.52 13.49
C GLY A 177 -1.15 15.58 13.17
N TYR A 178 -0.77 14.69 14.09
CA TYR A 178 0.39 13.81 13.95
C TYR A 178 0.29 12.79 12.81
N GLY A 179 -0.91 12.32 12.47
CA GLY A 179 -1.10 11.48 11.28
C GLY A 179 -0.71 12.21 10.00
N SER A 180 -1.25 13.42 9.78
CA SER A 180 -0.86 14.26 8.65
C SER A 180 0.63 14.60 8.64
N LEU A 181 1.21 14.87 9.81
CA LEU A 181 2.63 15.19 9.90
C LEU A 181 3.52 14.01 9.50
N LEU A 182 3.20 12.80 9.98
CA LEU A 182 3.92 11.57 9.62
C LEU A 182 3.79 11.26 8.13
N GLU A 183 2.59 11.38 7.56
CA GLU A 183 2.35 11.10 6.16
C GLU A 183 3.05 12.12 5.25
N SER A 184 2.94 13.42 5.54
CA SER A 184 3.73 14.45 4.83
C SER A 184 5.23 14.20 4.89
N TYR A 185 5.74 13.76 6.05
CA TYR A 185 7.15 13.42 6.21
C TYR A 185 7.54 12.25 5.30
N LEU A 186 6.78 11.15 5.34
CA LEU A 186 7.05 9.96 4.52
C LEU A 186 6.96 10.27 3.02
N MET A 187 5.95 11.04 2.59
CA MET A 187 5.82 11.50 1.21
C MET A 187 7.07 12.27 0.76
N ASN A 188 7.60 13.16 1.60
CA ASN A 188 8.85 13.87 1.29
C ASN A 188 10.07 12.93 1.21
N GLU A 189 10.14 11.90 2.03
CA GLU A 189 11.20 10.87 1.92
C GLU A 189 11.11 10.06 0.63
N LEU A 190 9.89 9.76 0.15
CA LEU A 190 9.66 9.09 -1.13
C LEU A 190 10.02 10.00 -2.32
N LEU A 191 9.63 11.26 -2.29
CA LEU A 191 9.96 12.25 -3.31
C LEU A 191 11.47 12.43 -3.46
N LYS A 192 12.23 12.48 -2.35
CA LYS A 192 13.71 12.52 -2.37
C LYS A 192 14.32 11.31 -3.09
N GLN A 193 13.67 10.15 -3.00
CA GLN A 193 14.06 8.92 -3.67
C GLN A 193 13.53 8.82 -5.11
N LYS A 194 12.84 9.85 -5.62
CA LYS A 194 12.15 9.84 -6.92
C LYS A 194 11.11 8.71 -7.03
N LYS A 195 10.46 8.40 -5.91
CA LYS A 195 9.30 7.52 -5.84
C LYS A 195 8.02 8.35 -5.82
N VAL A 196 6.96 7.82 -6.41
CA VAL A 196 5.63 8.44 -6.35
C VAL A 196 4.99 8.08 -5.01
N PRO A 197 4.62 9.06 -4.16
CA PRO A 197 3.88 8.74 -2.95
C PRO A 197 2.44 8.33 -3.30
N TYR A 198 2.07 7.10 -2.93
CA TYR A 198 0.70 6.62 -3.01
C TYR A 198 0.34 5.76 -1.81
N CYS A 199 -0.95 5.66 -1.52
CA CYS A 199 -1.48 4.75 -0.51
C CYS A 199 -2.79 4.12 -0.99
N GLN A 200 -3.20 3.07 -0.29
CA GLN A 200 -4.44 2.37 -0.56
C GLN A 200 -5.39 2.54 0.62
N VAL A 201 -6.58 3.08 0.34
CA VAL A 201 -7.56 3.39 1.37
C VAL A 201 -8.77 2.48 1.21
N VAL A 202 -8.98 1.61 2.19
CA VAL A 202 -10.11 0.68 2.24
C VAL A 202 -11.43 1.45 2.13
N VAL A 203 -12.34 0.95 1.30
CA VAL A 203 -13.68 1.53 1.13
C VAL A 203 -14.40 1.64 2.48
N GLY A 204 -14.95 2.83 2.76
CA GLY A 204 -15.60 3.15 4.04
C GLY A 204 -14.70 3.80 5.09
N ASN A 205 -13.38 3.89 4.86
CA ASN A 205 -12.45 4.58 5.77
C ASN A 205 -12.42 6.10 5.51
N GLU A 206 -13.50 6.80 5.89
CA GLU A 206 -13.66 8.24 5.64
C GLU A 206 -12.60 9.11 6.31
N ALA A 207 -12.08 8.68 7.46
CA ALA A 207 -11.01 9.40 8.16
C ALA A 207 -9.72 9.44 7.32
N SER A 208 -9.34 8.31 6.72
CA SER A 208 -8.17 8.22 5.86
C SER A 208 -8.41 8.94 4.54
N LEU A 209 -9.59 8.83 3.93
CA LEU A 209 -9.93 9.59 2.72
C LEU A 209 -9.85 11.11 2.96
N ALA A 210 -10.35 11.60 4.10
CA ALA A 210 -10.24 13.00 4.47
C ALA A 210 -8.78 13.44 4.67
N LEU A 211 -7.95 12.58 5.26
CA LEU A 211 -6.52 12.80 5.41
C LEU A 211 -5.82 12.94 4.03
N GLN A 212 -6.08 12.02 3.10
CA GLN A 212 -5.46 12.06 1.77
C GLN A 212 -5.87 13.29 0.96
N ARG A 213 -7.15 13.68 1.03
CA ARG A 213 -7.62 14.94 0.41
C ARG A 213 -6.93 16.16 1.00
N LYS A 214 -6.72 16.20 2.32
CA LYS A 214 -6.00 17.30 3.00
C LYS A 214 -4.55 17.39 2.56
N LEU A 215 -3.92 16.27 2.20
CA LEU A 215 -2.56 16.21 1.68
C LEU A 215 -2.48 16.41 0.16
N ASN A 216 -3.57 16.86 -0.47
CA ASN A 216 -3.69 17.10 -1.91
C ASN A 216 -3.39 15.85 -2.75
N MET A 217 -3.66 14.66 -2.22
CA MET A 217 -3.62 13.44 -3.01
C MET A 217 -4.89 13.31 -3.85
N THR A 218 -4.73 12.81 -5.07
CA THR A 218 -5.82 12.54 -5.99
C THR A 218 -6.30 11.11 -5.77
N LEU A 219 -7.60 10.91 -5.60
CA LEU A 219 -8.20 9.59 -5.42
C LEU A 219 -8.51 8.94 -6.76
N SER A 220 -8.35 7.63 -6.84
CA SER A 220 -8.78 6.83 -7.98
C SER A 220 -10.29 6.89 -8.18
N THR A 221 -10.71 6.69 -9.43
CA THR A 221 -12.14 6.58 -9.79
C THR A 221 -12.64 5.14 -9.75
N THR A 222 -11.71 4.19 -9.87
CA THR A 222 -11.97 2.76 -9.77
C THR A 222 -11.32 2.17 -8.52
N TYR A 223 -11.70 0.94 -8.20
CA TYR A 223 -11.16 0.20 -7.07
C TYR A 223 -10.03 -0.73 -7.49
N SER A 224 -9.11 -0.97 -6.55
CA SER A 224 -8.30 -2.16 -6.54
C SER A 224 -8.81 -3.10 -5.46
N TYR A 225 -8.77 -4.40 -5.74
CA TYR A 225 -9.28 -5.43 -4.84
C TYR A 225 -8.13 -6.30 -4.39
N TRP A 226 -7.90 -6.34 -3.08
CA TRP A 226 -7.02 -7.34 -2.49
C TRP A 226 -7.82 -8.59 -2.19
N VAL A 227 -7.37 -9.72 -2.73
CA VAL A 227 -7.98 -11.04 -2.57
C VAL A 227 -6.95 -11.97 -1.94
N PHE A 228 -7.35 -12.77 -0.96
CA PHE A 228 -6.43 -13.57 -0.17
C PHE A 228 -7.06 -14.87 0.36
N ASP A 229 -6.19 -15.79 0.76
CA ASP A 229 -6.56 -17.09 1.31
C ASP A 229 -6.79 -17.07 2.83
N GLU A 230 -6.18 -16.15 3.59
CA GLU A 230 -6.36 -15.95 5.04
C GLU A 230 -6.11 -14.50 5.46
#